data_AF-A0A439REX8-F1
#
_entry.id   AF-A0A439REX8-F1
#
_cell.length_a   1.000
_cell.length_b   1.000
_cell.length_c   1.000
_cell.angle_alpha   90.00
_cell.angle_beta   90.00
_cell.angle_gamma   90.00
#
_symmetry.space_group_name_H-M   'P 1'
#
loop_
_entity.id
_entity.type
_entity.pdbx_description
1 polymer ?
#
loop_
_entity_poly.entity_id
_entity_poly.type
_entity_poly.pdbx_seq_one_letter_code
_entity_poly.pdbx_strand_id
1 'polypeptide(L)'
;MAEQRQIDWWWGKVFITAGIVGFLIQIFWFLRYGTWSGLSLIDTAKFGSDWPWLYDPQSWQGLHLILNWVSLPLILIGWGLVLRETSKPLGPL
;
A
#
# COMPACT_ATOMS: atom_id res chain seq x y z
N MET A 1 -23.31 -13.79 1.53
CA MET A 1 -22.78 -12.80 2.48
C MET A 1 -21.68 -13.34 3.41
N ALA A 2 -21.72 -14.59 3.87
CA ALA A 2 -20.65 -15.17 4.68
C ALA A 2 -19.37 -15.46 3.87
N GLU A 3 -19.52 -15.96 2.64
CA GLU A 3 -18.42 -16.25 1.72
C GLU A 3 -17.60 -15.00 1.33
N GLN A 4 -18.27 -13.89 0.99
CA GLN A 4 -17.60 -12.62 0.70
C GLN A 4 -16.75 -12.12 1.88
N ARG A 5 -17.27 -12.20 3.11
CA ARG A 5 -16.50 -11.83 4.31
C ARG A 5 -15.27 -12.71 4.51
N GLN A 6 -15.38 -14.00 4.24
CA GLN A 6 -14.22 -14.90 4.30
C GLN A 6 -13.15 -14.53 3.26
N ILE A 7 -13.57 -14.19 2.03
CA ILE A 7 -12.69 -13.71 0.97
C ILE A 7 -12.01 -12.40 1.39
N ASP A 8 -12.75 -11.42 1.88
CA ASP A 8 -12.23 -10.12 2.33
C ASP A 8 -11.24 -10.28 3.50
N TRP A 9 -11.49 -11.24 4.39
CA TRP A 9 -10.58 -11.57 5.49
C TRP A 9 -9.25 -12.16 5.01
N TRP A 10 -9.29 -13.05 4.01
CA TRP A 10 -8.08 -13.58 3.38
C TRP A 10 -7.30 -12.48 2.66
N TRP A 11 -7.98 -11.63 1.89
CA TRP A 11 -7.36 -10.47 1.23
C TRP A 11 -6.73 -9.50 2.24
N GLY A 12 -7.40 -9.25 3.36
CA GLY A 12 -6.87 -8.41 4.44
C GLY A 12 -5.50 -8.91 4.92
N LYS A 13 -5.34 -10.23 5.12
CA LYS A 13 -4.04 -10.83 5.48
C LYS A 13 -3.01 -10.66 4.38
N VAL A 14 -3.38 -10.90 3.12
CA VAL A 14 -2.47 -10.75 1.97
C VAL A 14 -1.93 -9.32 1.91
N PHE A 15 -2.78 -8.31 2.04
CA PHE A 15 -2.36 -6.90 2.02
C PHE A 15 -1.46 -6.54 3.20
N ILE A 16 -1.77 -7.01 4.42
CA ILE A 16 -0.90 -6.80 5.59
C ILE A 16 0.47 -7.43 5.36
N THR A 17 0.53 -8.69 4.92
CA THR A 17 1.80 -9.39 4.68
C THR A 17 2.60 -8.71 3.57
N ALA A 18 1.96 -8.32 2.46
CA ALA A 18 2.61 -7.60 1.37
C ALA A 18 3.19 -6.26 1.85
N GLY A 19 2.45 -5.51 2.67
CA GLY A 19 2.93 -4.25 3.25
C GLY A 19 4.12 -4.45 4.18
N ILE A 20 4.10 -5.46 5.06
CA ILE A 20 5.24 -5.78 5.94
C ILE A 20 6.47 -6.16 5.12
N VAL A 21 6.32 -7.05 4.13
CA VAL A 21 7.43 -7.47 3.25
C VAL A 21 8.00 -6.27 2.50
N GLY A 22 7.14 -5.42 1.93
CA GLY A 22 7.57 -4.19 1.26
C GLY A 22 8.36 -3.25 2.18
N PHE A 23 7.93 -3.10 3.43
CA PHE A 23 8.66 -2.30 4.42
C PHE A 23 10.02 -2.92 4.80
N LEU A 24 10.09 -4.24 4.97
CA LEU A 24 11.35 -4.94 5.24
C LEU A 24 12.34 -4.82 4.08
N ILE A 25 11.84 -4.88 2.84
CA ILE A 25 12.67 -4.63 1.64
C ILE A 25 13.23 -3.20 1.68
N GLN A 26 12.43 -2.18 2.01
CA GLN A 26 12.93 -0.80 2.15
C GLN A 26 14.03 -0.69 3.20
N ILE A 27 13.86 -1.32 4.37
CA ILE A 27 14.87 -1.35 5.44
C ILE A 27 16.15 -2.02 4.93
N PHE A 28 16.03 -3.17 4.26
CA PHE A 28 17.18 -3.88 3.70
C PHE A 28 17.94 -3.01 2.69
N TRP A 29 17.23 -2.36 1.77
CA TRP A 29 17.84 -1.47 0.77
C TRP A 29 18.53 -0.27 1.43
N PHE A 30 17.91 0.33 2.44
CA PHE A 30 18.52 1.42 3.21
C PHE A 30 19.82 0.97 3.88
N LEU A 31 19.81 -0.19 4.55
CA LEU A 31 21.01 -0.74 5.19
C LEU A 31 22.10 -1.12 4.19
N ARG A 32 21.71 -1.59 2.99
CA ARG A 32 22.65 -2.08 1.97
C ARG A 32 23.30 -0.97 1.16
N TYR A 33 22.54 0.07 0.82
CA TYR A 33 22.94 1.12 -0.13
C TYR A 33 22.99 2.52 0.49
N GLY A 34 22.59 2.68 1.76
CA GLY A 34 22.60 3.96 2.48
C GLY A 34 21.55 4.95 2.00
N THR A 35 20.70 4.58 1.04
CA THR A 35 19.68 5.44 0.46
C THR A 35 18.30 4.96 0.88
N TRP A 36 17.54 5.83 1.54
CA TRP A 36 16.15 5.53 1.88
C TRP A 36 15.28 5.83 0.65
N SER A 37 15.04 4.81 -0.16
CA SER A 37 14.07 4.88 -1.26
C SER A 37 12.72 4.43 -0.75
N GLY A 38 11.85 5.39 -0.40
CA GLY A 38 10.48 5.08 -0.05
C GLY A 38 9.72 4.68 -1.31
N LEU A 39 9.27 3.42 -1.39
CA LEU A 39 8.25 3.02 -2.35
C LEU A 39 6.99 3.79 -2.02
N SER A 40 6.74 4.82 -2.82
CA SER A 40 5.55 5.66 -2.69
C SER A 40 4.41 5.11 -3.53
N LEU A 41 3.20 5.64 -3.30
CA LEU A 41 2.06 5.27 -4.15
C LEU A 41 2.32 5.61 -5.63
N ILE A 42 3.10 6.67 -5.88
CA ILE A 42 3.38 7.13 -7.23
C ILE A 42 4.34 6.22 -7.99
N ASP A 43 5.32 5.64 -7.30
CA ASP A 43 6.26 4.69 -7.91
C ASP A 43 5.52 3.44 -8.37
N THR A 44 4.49 3.05 -7.62
CA THR A 44 3.61 1.93 -7.97
C THR A 44 2.70 2.29 -9.13
N ALA A 45 2.11 3.50 -9.11
CA ALA A 45 1.25 3.98 -10.20
C ALA A 45 1.99 4.07 -11.54
N LYS A 46 3.27 4.49 -11.52
CA LYS A 46 4.14 4.50 -12.69
C LYS A 46 4.35 3.11 -13.29
N PHE A 47 4.43 2.06 -12.47
CA PHE A 47 4.65 0.69 -12.95
C PHE A 47 3.51 0.15 -13.83
N GLY A 48 2.28 0.66 -13.66
CA GLY A 48 1.10 0.20 -14.38
C GLY A 48 0.44 1.24 -15.29
N SER A 49 1.05 2.41 -15.46
CA SER A 49 0.46 3.53 -16.20
C SER A 49 1.51 4.37 -16.91
N ASP A 50 1.28 4.60 -18.20
CA ASP A 50 2.10 5.50 -19.04
C ASP A 50 1.59 6.95 -19.00
N TRP A 51 0.84 7.33 -17.97
CA TRP A 51 0.28 8.67 -17.91
C TRP A 51 1.39 9.71 -17.71
N PRO A 52 1.55 10.67 -18.64
CA PRO A 52 2.66 11.63 -18.61
C PRO A 52 2.75 12.42 -17.30
N TRP A 53 1.59 12.74 -16.70
CA TRP A 53 1.51 13.50 -15.46
C TRP A 53 2.17 12.80 -14.25
N LEU A 54 2.28 11.47 -14.25
CA LEU A 54 2.95 10.71 -13.19
C LEU A 54 4.46 10.93 -13.21
N TYR A 55 5.03 11.11 -14.40
CA TYR A 55 6.47 11.25 -14.63
C TYR A 55 6.91 12.72 -14.63
N ASP A 56 6.12 13.59 -15.26
CA ASP A 56 6.36 15.03 -15.34
C ASP A 56 5.07 15.82 -15.04
N PRO A 57 4.80 16.14 -13.76
CA PRO A 57 3.57 16.80 -13.35
C PRO A 57 3.62 18.30 -13.71
N GLN A 58 3.08 18.65 -14.88
CA GLN A 58 2.82 20.06 -15.24
C GLN A 58 1.56 20.64 -14.57
N SER A 59 0.78 19.80 -13.88
CA SER A 59 -0.39 20.16 -13.09
C SER A 59 -0.53 19.21 -11.91
N TRP A 60 -1.35 19.55 -10.90
CA TRP A 60 -1.61 18.69 -9.71
C TRP A 60 -0.36 18.37 -8.86
N GLN A 61 0.64 19.25 -8.84
CA GLN A 61 1.87 19.08 -8.03
C GLN A 61 1.59 18.79 -6.55
N GLY A 62 0.55 19.37 -5.96
CA GLY A 62 0.15 19.08 -4.58
C GLY A 62 -0.26 17.61 -4.38
N LEU A 63 -1.05 17.06 -5.31
CA LEU A 63 -1.43 15.64 -5.28
C LEU A 63 -0.21 14.74 -5.50
N HIS A 64 0.66 15.10 -6.43
CA HIS A 64 1.90 14.37 -6.71
C HIS A 64 2.81 14.32 -5.47
N LEU A 65 2.99 15.45 -4.78
CA LEU A 65 3.71 15.54 -3.50
C LEU A 65 3.10 14.65 -2.43
N ILE A 66 1.77 14.70 -2.26
CA ILE A 66 1.06 13.86 -1.28
C ILE A 66 1.29 12.38 -1.61
N LEU A 67 1.03 11.97 -2.85
CA LEU A 67 1.18 10.58 -3.30
C LEU A 67 2.62 10.06 -3.21
N ASN A 68 3.60 10.94 -3.39
CA ASN A 68 5.01 10.62 -3.20
C ASN A 68 5.38 10.48 -1.72
N TRP A 69 4.73 11.24 -0.83
CA TRP A 69 4.92 11.13 0.62
C TRP A 69 4.23 9.91 1.23
N VAL A 70 3.14 9.42 0.63
CA VAL A 70 2.43 8.27 1.18
C VAL A 70 3.21 6.97 0.89
N SER A 71 3.74 6.38 1.96
CA SER A 71 4.41 5.08 1.91
C SER A 71 3.42 3.96 1.56
N LEU A 72 3.62 3.33 0.40
CA LEU A 72 2.78 2.22 -0.06
C LEU A 72 2.71 1.07 0.95
N PRO A 73 3.84 0.61 1.56
CA PRO A 73 3.79 -0.39 2.62
C PRO A 73 2.81 -0.08 3.75
N LEU A 74 2.76 1.18 4.20
CA LEU A 74 1.87 1.60 5.29
C LEU A 74 0.41 1.58 4.84
N ILE A 75 0.12 1.97 3.60
CA ILE A 75 -1.24 1.90 3.04
C ILE A 75 -1.69 0.46 2.93
N LEU A 76 -0.84 -0.46 2.46
CA LEU A 76 -1.18 -1.88 2.33
C LEU A 76 -1.51 -2.50 3.70
N ILE A 77 -0.73 -2.15 4.73
CA ILE A 77 -1.01 -2.55 6.11
C ILE A 77 -2.35 -1.97 6.58
N GLY A 78 -2.55 -0.67 6.43
CA GLY A 78 -3.78 0.00 6.85
C GLY A 78 -5.03 -0.56 6.15
N TRP A 79 -4.97 -0.72 4.83
CA TRP A 79 -6.06 -1.27 4.02
C TRP A 79 -6.36 -2.72 4.40
N GLY A 80 -5.33 -3.54 4.58
CA GLY A 80 -5.52 -4.93 5.00
C GLY A 80 -6.09 -5.04 6.41
N LEU A 81 -5.74 -4.13 7.33
CA LEU A 81 -6.36 -4.04 8.64
C LEU A 81 -7.84 -3.66 8.55
N VAL A 82 -8.19 -2.65 7.74
CA VAL A 82 -9.59 -2.26 7.53
C VAL A 82 -10.41 -3.43 7.01
N LEU A 83 -9.94 -4.09 5.93
CA LEU A 83 -10.60 -5.27 5.37
C LEU A 83 -10.75 -6.39 6.38
N ARG A 84 -9.74 -6.62 7.22
CA ARG A 84 -9.78 -7.64 8.25
C ARG A 84 -10.79 -7.31 9.36
N GLU A 85 -10.87 -6.06 9.79
CA GLU A 85 -11.80 -5.64 10.85
C GLU A 85 -13.26 -5.65 10.36
N THR A 86 -13.52 -5.18 9.14
CA THR A 86 -14.88 -5.19 8.57
C THR A 86 -15.39 -6.58 8.21
N SER A 87 -14.48 -7.53 7.99
CA SER A 87 -14.80 -8.93 7.68
C SER A 87 -14.93 -9.84 8.91
N LYS A 88 -14.58 -9.36 10.12
CA LYS A 88 -14.77 -10.15 11.33
C LYS A 88 -16.24 -10.54 11.48
N PRO A 89 -16.55 -11.82 11.72
CA PRO A 89 -17.90 -12.17 12.17
C PRO A 89 -18.13 -11.43 13.49
N LEU A 90 -19.22 -10.67 13.59
CA LEU A 90 -19.73 -10.24 14.88
C LEU A 90 -19.87 -11.52 15.71
N GLY A 91 -19.09 -11.63 16.78
CA GLY A 91 -19.15 -12.79 17.67
C GLY A 91 -20.57 -13.03 18.18
N PRO A 92 -20.86 -14.19 18.78
CA PRO A 92 -22.19 -14.44 19.33
C PRO A 92 -22.49 -13.34 20.36
N LEU A 93 -23.51 -12.53 20.07
CA LEU A 93 -24.18 -11.67 21.05
C LEU A 93 -24.93 -12.54 22.05
#